data_AF-U5CU83-F1
#
_entry.id   AF-U5CU83-F1
#
_cell.length_a   1.000
_cell.length_b   1.000
_cell.length_c   1.000
_cell.angle_alpha   90.00
_cell.angle_beta   90.00
_cell.angle_gamma   90.00
#
_symmetry.space_group_name_H-M   'P 1'
#
loop_
_entity.id
_entity.type
_entity.pdbx_description
1 polymer ?
#
loop_
_entity_poly.entity_id
_entity_poly.type
_entity_poly.pdbx_seq_one_letter_code
_entity_poly.pdbx_strand_id
1 'polypeptide(L)'
;MEWFVKALNKDERGFTLIELIVVIAILGILAAIAVPRVTTSLKTAKENADIANAQIIGQAAERYYIEKGETTNNIQDLVNAGYLNRVPKDQYNKEFTLEMTTDGKATVKDSNGKQLYPLENKTQ
;
A
#
# COMPACT_ATOMS: atom_id res chain seq x y z
N MET A 1 31.48 -56.15 -23.14
CA MET A 1 30.78 -54.85 -22.97
C MET A 1 30.29 -54.71 -21.52
N GLU A 2 31.16 -54.93 -20.54
CA GLU A 2 30.79 -55.03 -19.10
C GLU A 2 31.30 -53.84 -18.27
N TRP A 3 32.13 -52.95 -18.84
CA TRP A 3 32.79 -51.88 -18.09
C TRP A 3 31.93 -50.62 -17.93
N PHE A 4 30.91 -50.44 -18.77
CA PHE A 4 30.01 -49.27 -18.71
C PHE A 4 29.03 -49.31 -17.53
N VAL A 5 28.66 -50.50 -17.04
CA VAL A 5 27.66 -50.64 -15.96
C VAL A 5 28.27 -50.39 -14.57
N LYS A 6 29.60 -50.47 -14.43
CA LYS A 6 30.29 -50.33 -13.13
C LYS A 6 30.37 -48.89 -12.61
N ALA A 7 30.04 -47.89 -13.43
CA ALA A 7 30.16 -46.47 -13.08
C ALA A 7 28.90 -45.85 -12.46
N LEU A 8 27.80 -46.60 -12.35
CA LEU A 8 26.52 -46.12 -11.79
C LEU A 8 26.38 -46.36 -10.27
N ASN A 9 27.34 -47.02 -9.63
CA ASN A 9 27.30 -47.28 -8.19
C ASN A 9 28.26 -46.38 -7.42
N LYS A 10 28.22 -45.08 -7.73
CA LYS A 10 28.98 -44.04 -7.04
C LYS A 10 28.13 -43.54 -5.87
N ASP A 11 28.51 -43.93 -4.66
CA ASP A 11 27.96 -43.50 -3.36
C ASP A 11 26.98 -42.31 -3.45
N GLU A 12 25.71 -42.61 -3.70
CA GLU A 12 24.63 -41.64 -3.55
C GLU A 12 24.41 -41.46 -2.05
N ARG A 13 25.24 -40.61 -1.42
CA ARG A 13 25.00 -40.15 -0.06
C ARG A 13 23.71 -39.32 -0.07
N GLY A 14 22.59 -40.00 0.17
CA GLY A 14 21.28 -39.37 0.31
C GLY A 14 21.27 -38.36 1.45
N PHE A 15 20.45 -37.32 1.31
CA PHE A 15 20.21 -36.32 2.35
C PHE A 15 19.67 -37.01 3.60
N THR A 16 20.21 -36.70 4.77
CA THR A 16 19.71 -37.28 6.02
C THR A 16 18.43 -36.56 6.46
N LEU A 17 17.52 -37.28 7.13
CA LEU A 17 16.30 -36.66 7.67
C LEU A 17 16.63 -35.57 8.69
N ILE A 18 17.72 -35.72 9.45
CA ILE A 18 18.15 -34.73 10.44
C ILE A 18 18.60 -33.42 9.79
N GLU A 19 19.29 -33.47 8.65
CA GLU A 19 19.67 -32.27 7.90
C GLU A 19 18.44 -31.48 7.44
N LEU A 20 17.39 -32.18 6.99
CA LEU A 20 16.16 -31.52 6.58
C LEU A 20 15.42 -30.89 7.76
N ILE A 21 15.39 -31.57 8.91
CA ILE A 21 14.75 -31.09 10.14
C ILE A 21 15.42 -29.80 10.64
N VAL A 22 16.76 -29.73 10.63
CA VAL A 22 17.49 -28.52 11.06
C VAL A 22 17.21 -27.36 10.11
N VAL A 23 17.16 -27.60 8.79
CA VAL A 23 16.87 -26.55 7.80
C VAL A 23 15.46 -25.97 8.00
N ILE A 24 14.44 -26.81 8.12
CA ILE A 24 13.07 -26.31 8.33
C ILE A 24 12.90 -25.65 9.69
N ALA A 25 13.65 -26.07 10.72
CA ALA A 25 13.66 -25.42 12.02
C ALA A 25 14.21 -23.97 11.93
N ILE A 26 15.34 -23.78 11.22
CA ILE A 26 15.91 -22.45 10.99
C ILE A 26 14.96 -21.61 10.12
N LEU A 27 14.39 -22.17 9.04
CA LEU A 27 13.42 -21.47 8.20
C LEU A 27 12.17 -21.05 8.99
N GLY A 28 11.70 -21.88 9.94
CA GLY A 28 10.60 -21.57 10.83
C GLY A 28 10.88 -20.36 11.73
N ILE A 29 12.07 -20.30 12.34
CA ILE A 29 12.49 -19.16 13.17
C ILE A 29 12.59 -17.88 12.33
N LEU A 30 13.20 -17.95 11.15
CA LEU A 30 13.31 -16.79 10.25
C LEU A 30 11.93 -16.30 9.78
N ALA A 31 11.03 -17.22 9.41
CA ALA A 31 9.69 -16.88 8.97
C ALA A 31 8.88 -16.21 10.09
N ALA A 32 8.99 -16.69 11.33
CA ALA A 32 8.30 -16.11 12.48
C ALA A 32 8.64 -14.63 12.72
N ILE A 33 9.89 -14.22 12.45
CA ILE A 33 10.34 -12.83 12.58
C ILE A 33 10.02 -12.02 11.31
N ALA A 34 10.20 -12.61 10.13
CA ALA A 34 10.06 -11.92 8.85
C ALA A 34 8.61 -11.52 8.53
N VAL A 35 7.66 -12.44 8.75
CA VAL A 35 6.25 -12.23 8.40
C VAL A 35 5.63 -10.99 9.06
N PRO A 36 5.64 -10.80 10.40
CA PRO A 36 5.01 -9.65 11.03
C PRO A 36 5.67 -8.33 10.59
N ARG A 37 6.99 -8.31 10.36
CA ARG A 37 7.70 -7.12 9.91
C ARG A 37 7.24 -6.67 8.52
N VAL A 38 7.07 -7.61 7.59
CA VAL A 38 6.63 -7.31 6.22
C VAL A 38 5.18 -6.83 6.22
N THR A 39 4.28 -7.46 6.97
CA THR A 39 2.86 -7.06 7.00
C THR A 39 2.66 -5.66 7.57
N THR A 40 3.37 -5.30 8.65
CA THR A 40 3.36 -3.93 9.19
C THR A 40 3.91 -2.92 8.19
N SER A 41 5.03 -3.23 7.53
CA SER A 41 5.65 -2.33 6.54
C SER A 41 4.71 -2.06 5.37
N LEU A 42 4.04 -3.10 4.86
CA LEU A 42 3.05 -2.95 3.79
C LEU A 42 1.84 -2.13 4.23
N LYS A 43 1.35 -2.31 5.46
CA LYS A 43 0.25 -1.51 6.01
C LYS A 43 0.62 -0.03 6.09
N THR A 44 1.78 0.30 6.63
CA THR A 44 2.27 1.69 6.70
C THR A 44 2.48 2.29 5.31
N ALA A 45 3.03 1.52 4.36
CA ALA A 45 3.20 2.00 2.99
C ALA A 45 1.87 2.35 2.32
N LYS A 46 0.84 1.52 2.52
CA LYS A 46 -0.51 1.78 2.00
C LYS A 46 -1.17 3.00 2.66
N GLU A 47 -1.08 3.11 3.99
CA GLU A 47 -1.58 4.30 4.71
C GLU A 47 -0.90 5.60 4.25
N ASN A 48 0.41 5.56 4.02
CA ASN A 48 1.16 6.72 3.51
C ASN A 48 0.76 7.05 2.06
N ALA A 49 0.48 6.05 1.22
CA ALA A 49 -0.02 6.27 -0.13
C ALA A 49 -1.41 6.93 -0.11
N ASP A 50 -2.30 6.50 0.78
CA ASP A 50 -3.63 7.10 0.94
C ASP A 50 -3.53 8.55 1.43
N ILE A 51 -2.63 8.84 2.36
CA ILE A 51 -2.33 10.22 2.80
C ILE A 51 -1.86 11.08 1.62
N ALA A 52 -0.91 10.60 0.83
CA ALA A 52 -0.39 11.33 -0.32
C ALA A 52 -1.48 11.58 -1.38
N ASN A 53 -2.33 10.58 -1.65
CA ASN A 53 -3.47 10.71 -2.55
C ASN A 53 -4.48 11.75 -2.03
N ALA A 54 -4.81 11.72 -0.73
CA ALA A 54 -5.69 12.69 -0.10
C ALA A 54 -5.14 14.12 -0.16
N GLN A 55 -3.82 14.30 0.01
CA GLN A 55 -3.15 15.59 -0.15
C GLN A 55 -3.27 16.12 -1.59
N ILE A 56 -3.10 15.27 -2.59
CA ILE A 56 -3.25 15.64 -4.00
C ILE A 56 -4.69 16.09 -4.29
N ILE A 57 -5.68 15.34 -3.80
CA ILE A 57 -7.10 15.68 -3.96
C ILE A 57 -7.44 17.00 -3.26
N GLY A 58 -7.02 17.17 -2.00
CA GLY A 58 -7.28 18.36 -1.22
C GLY A 58 -6.69 19.62 -1.85
N GLN A 59 -5.44 19.55 -2.30
CA GLN A 59 -4.79 20.65 -3.04
C GLN A 59 -5.48 20.93 -4.39
N ALA A 60 -5.90 19.89 -5.11
CA ALA A 60 -6.65 20.07 -6.36
C ALA A 60 -7.99 20.78 -6.11
N ALA A 61 -8.69 20.42 -5.04
CA ALA A 61 -9.95 21.05 -4.64
C ALA A 61 -9.74 22.52 -4.23
N GLU A 62 -8.71 22.82 -3.44
CA GLU A 62 -8.36 24.20 -3.07
C GLU A 62 -7.99 25.05 -4.29
N ARG A 63 -7.23 24.50 -5.24
CA ARG A 63 -6.91 25.18 -6.50
C ARG A 63 -8.16 25.44 -7.33
N TYR A 64 -9.06 24.47 -7.42
CA TYR A 64 -10.36 24.63 -8.09
C TYR A 64 -11.14 25.82 -7.51
N TYR A 65 -11.19 25.91 -6.18
CA TYR A 65 -11.86 27.03 -5.51
C TYR A 65 -11.16 28.38 -5.72
N ILE A 66 -9.83 28.43 -5.70
CA ILE A 66 -9.08 29.67 -5.94
C ILE A 66 -9.32 30.19 -7.36
N GLU A 67 -9.40 29.31 -8.36
CA GLU A 67 -9.50 29.69 -9.77
C GLU A 67 -10.94 29.92 -10.24
N LYS A 68 -11.90 29.11 -9.78
CA LYS A 68 -13.31 29.24 -10.18
C LYS A 68 -14.21 29.93 -9.16
N GLY A 69 -13.79 30.01 -7.89
CA GLY A 69 -14.63 30.50 -6.78
C GLY A 69 -15.76 29.55 -6.38
N GLU A 70 -15.78 28.33 -6.92
CA GLU A 70 -16.80 27.32 -6.67
C GLU A 70 -16.27 26.20 -5.77
N THR A 71 -17.13 25.61 -4.96
CA THR A 71 -16.83 24.40 -4.19
C THR A 71 -17.39 23.17 -4.92
N THR A 72 -16.69 22.05 -4.82
CA THR A 72 -17.22 20.74 -5.27
C THR A 72 -16.97 19.69 -4.20
N ASN A 73 -17.95 18.80 -4.04
CA ASN A 73 -17.84 17.61 -3.19
C ASN A 73 -17.62 16.34 -4.02
N ASN A 74 -17.56 16.47 -5.35
CA ASN A 74 -17.34 15.35 -6.26
C ASN A 74 -15.94 15.43 -6.87
N ILE A 75 -15.12 14.43 -6.58
CA ILE A 75 -13.74 14.36 -7.08
C ILE A 75 -13.71 14.25 -8.62
N GLN A 76 -14.77 13.72 -9.24
CA GLN A 76 -14.87 13.64 -10.69
C GLN A 76 -14.92 15.03 -11.35
N ASP A 77 -15.46 16.04 -10.67
CA ASP A 77 -15.49 17.41 -11.21
C ASP A 77 -14.08 17.99 -11.29
N LEU A 78 -13.21 17.65 -10.34
CA LEU A 78 -11.79 18.03 -10.35
C LEU A 78 -11.03 17.35 -11.51
N VAL A 79 -11.42 16.13 -11.87
CA VAL A 79 -10.87 15.43 -13.03
C VAL A 79 -11.33 16.09 -14.33
N ASN A 80 -12.64 16.35 -14.45
CA ASN A 80 -13.22 16.98 -15.63
C ASN A 80 -12.69 18.40 -15.86
N ALA A 81 -12.41 19.13 -14.77
CA ALA A 81 -11.83 20.46 -14.80
C ALA A 81 -10.30 20.46 -14.97
N GLY A 82 -9.65 19.29 -15.03
CA GLY A 82 -8.22 19.15 -15.33
C GLY A 82 -7.27 19.32 -14.15
N TYR A 83 -7.78 19.44 -12.91
CA TYR A 83 -6.94 19.52 -11.71
C TYR A 83 -6.42 18.14 -11.27
N LEU A 84 -7.09 17.07 -11.70
CA LEU A 84 -6.68 15.68 -11.48
C LEU A 84 -6.70 14.90 -12.79
N ASN A 85 -5.70 14.02 -12.99
CA ASN A 85 -5.65 13.16 -14.17
C ASN A 85 -6.58 11.94 -14.07
N ARG A 86 -6.91 11.53 -12.84
CA ARG A 86 -7.82 10.42 -12.51
C ARG A 86 -8.26 10.54 -11.06
N VAL A 87 -9.36 9.89 -10.70
CA VAL A 87 -9.77 9.72 -9.29
C VAL A 87 -8.83 8.72 -8.61
N PRO A 88 -8.03 9.12 -7.62
CA PRO A 88 -7.24 8.19 -6.83
C PRO A 88 -8.17 7.27 -6.01
N LYS A 89 -7.72 6.03 -5.80
CA LYS A 89 -8.42 5.06 -4.95
C LYS A 89 -7.60 4.79 -3.70
N ASP A 90 -8.30 4.45 -2.63
CA ASP A 90 -7.68 4.09 -1.37
C ASP A 90 -7.12 2.66 -1.37
N GLN A 91 -6.47 2.26 -0.27
CA GLN A 91 -5.94 0.91 -0.09
C GLN A 91 -6.99 -0.22 -0.13
N TYR A 92 -8.29 0.11 -0.07
CA TYR A 92 -9.43 -0.81 -0.17
C TYR A 92 -10.11 -0.75 -1.55
N ASN A 93 -9.48 -0.07 -2.53
CA ASN A 93 -9.99 0.12 -3.89
C ASN A 93 -11.34 0.88 -3.95
N LYS A 94 -11.59 1.74 -2.96
CA LYS A 94 -12.74 2.64 -2.88
C LYS A 94 -12.31 4.08 -3.13
N GLU A 95 -13.28 4.93 -3.44
CA GLU A 95 -13.05 6.36 -3.67
C GLU A 95 -12.95 7.11 -2.35
N PHE A 96 -12.15 8.18 -2.34
CA PHE A 96 -12.10 9.14 -1.24
C PHE A 96 -13.37 9.98 -1.22
N THR A 97 -13.75 10.49 -0.05
CA THR A 97 -14.81 11.49 0.05
C THR A 97 -14.19 12.88 0.20
N LEU A 98 -14.67 13.82 -0.61
CA LEU A 98 -14.26 15.23 -0.58
C LEU A 98 -15.40 16.05 0.00
N GLU A 99 -15.10 16.83 1.03
CA GLU A 99 -15.99 17.80 1.64
C GLU A 99 -15.30 19.17 1.59
N MET A 100 -15.87 20.11 0.85
CA MET A 100 -15.38 21.49 0.83
C MET A 100 -16.26 22.38 1.72
N THR A 101 -15.62 23.14 2.60
CA THR A 101 -16.29 24.18 3.39
C THR A 101 -16.44 25.44 2.52
N THR A 102 -17.46 26.26 2.81
CA THR A 102 -17.72 27.55 2.12
C THR A 102 -16.53 28.51 2.14
N ASP A 103 -15.62 28.35 3.10
CA ASP A 103 -14.35 29.08 3.23
C ASP A 103 -13.23 28.58 2.28
N GLY A 104 -13.54 27.67 1.35
CA GLY A 104 -12.57 27.13 0.38
C GLY A 104 -11.63 26.04 0.93
N LYS A 105 -11.82 25.63 2.19
CA LYS A 105 -11.02 24.56 2.82
C LYS A 105 -11.51 23.19 2.38
N ALA A 106 -10.61 22.37 1.83
CA ALA A 106 -10.90 21.00 1.44
C ALA A 106 -10.62 20.02 2.58
N THR A 107 -11.55 19.09 2.80
CA THR A 107 -11.39 17.95 3.71
C THR A 107 -11.52 16.67 2.90
N VAL A 108 -10.54 15.78 2.98
CA VAL A 108 -10.55 14.49 2.27
C VAL A 108 -10.49 13.35 3.28
N LYS A 109 -11.45 12.43 3.19
CA LYS A 109 -11.52 11.23 4.05
C LYS A 109 -11.37 9.97 3.22
N ASP A 110 -10.82 8.93 3.84
CA ASP A 110 -10.80 7.58 3.26
C ASP A 110 -12.18 6.92 3.31
N SER A 111 -12.30 5.70 2.75
CA SER A 111 -13.58 4.97 2.77
C SER A 111 -14.04 4.50 4.15
N ASN A 112 -13.18 4.56 5.17
CA ASN A 112 -13.53 4.29 6.56
C ASN A 112 -13.93 5.56 7.32
N GLY A 113 -13.98 6.72 6.64
CA GLY A 113 -14.30 8.00 7.24
C GLY A 113 -13.14 8.65 8.00
N LYS A 114 -11.92 8.09 7.91
CA LYS A 114 -10.72 8.69 8.50
C LYS A 114 -10.32 9.90 7.67
N GLN A 115 -10.25 11.06 8.30
CA GLN A 115 -9.72 12.27 7.67
C GLN A 115 -8.22 12.12 7.41
N LEU A 116 -7.82 12.29 6.15
CA LEU A 116 -6.43 12.22 5.71
C LEU A 116 -5.92 13.58 5.21
N TYR A 117 -6.84 14.51 4.88
CA TYR A 117 -6.51 15.88 4.53
C TYR A 117 -7.54 16.87 5.12
N PRO A 118 -7.12 18.04 5.63
CA PRO A 118 -5.74 18.33 6.02
C PRO A 118 -5.29 17.32 7.09
N LEU A 119 -3.99 17.02 7.15
CA LEU A 119 -3.45 16.12 8.16
C LEU A 119 -3.85 16.67 9.53
N GLU A 120 -4.65 15.91 10.26
CA GLU A 120 -4.99 16.26 11.64
C GLU A 120 -3.68 16.33 12.40
N ASN A 121 -3.33 17.53 12.87
CA ASN A 121 -2.13 17.73 13.65
C ASN A 121 -2.34 17.00 14.96
N LYS A 122 -1.89 15.74 15.05
CA LYS A 122 -1.79 15.04 16.31
C LYS A 122 -0.78 15.83 17.14
N THR A 123 -1.30 16.71 17.99
CA THR A 123 -0.52 17.35 19.05
C THR A 123 0.31 16.26 19.71
N GLN A 124 1.63 16.45 19.63
CA GLN A 124 2.63 15.53 20.21
C GLN A 124 2.41 15.34 21.71
#